data_AF-A0A832E4U2-F1
#
_entry.id   AF-A0A832E4U2-F1
#
_cell.length_a   1.000
_cell.length_b   1.000
_cell.length_c   1.000
_cell.angle_alpha   90.00
_cell.angle_beta   90.00
_cell.angle_gamma   90.00
#
_symmetry.space_group_name_H-M   'P 1'
#
loop_
_entity.id
_entity.type
_entity.pdbx_description
1 polymer ?
#
loop_
_entity_poly.entity_id
_entity_poly.type
_entity_poly.pdbx_seq_one_letter_code
_entity_poly.pdbx_strand_id
1 'polypeptide(L)'
;MDSGLPNSKGAGQPVQTQRERAYLAARFVLKVMELPYVVGYHWFQYSDQPAEGRFDGENSNFGLVNIRDEPWDLLTRVFARLNRWVEKVHVREAGAEELLREVSEIVEKG
;
A
#
# COMPACT_ATOMS: atom_id res chain seq x y z
N MET A 1 3.46 16.17 0.00
CA MET A 1 3.64 14.71 -0.09
C MET A 1 4.93 14.42 -0.83
N ASP A 2 5.67 13.40 -0.40
CA ASP A 2 6.98 13.04 -0.95
C ASP A 2 6.93 12.28 -2.29
N SER A 3 5.73 12.00 -2.82
CA SER A 3 5.54 11.38 -4.13
C SER A 3 5.87 12.31 -5.30
N GLY A 4 5.91 13.62 -5.07
CA GLY A 4 6.05 14.63 -6.13
C GLY A 4 4.81 14.81 -7.02
N LEU A 5 3.72 14.06 -6.76
CA LEU A 5 2.46 14.20 -7.48
C LEU A 5 1.52 15.22 -6.80
N PRO A 6 0.63 15.89 -7.55
CA PRO A 6 -0.30 16.84 -6.96
C PRO A 6 -1.30 16.19 -6.00
N ASN A 7 -1.76 14.97 -6.31
CA ASN A 7 -2.76 14.24 -5.51
C ASN A 7 -4.02 15.07 -5.22
N SER A 8 -4.42 15.92 -6.15
CA SER A 8 -5.52 16.88 -5.97
C SER A 8 -6.89 16.28 -6.32
N LYS A 9 -6.91 15.20 -7.10
CA LYS A 9 -8.14 14.51 -7.52
C LYS A 9 -7.90 13.01 -7.57
N GLY A 10 -8.78 12.24 -6.93
CA GLY A 10 -8.72 10.79 -6.85
C GLY A 10 -9.53 10.24 -5.67
N ALA A 11 -9.50 8.93 -5.49
CA ALA A 11 -10.15 8.26 -4.37
C ALA A 11 -9.32 8.33 -3.08
N GLY A 12 -10.00 8.44 -1.93
CA GLY A 12 -9.37 8.38 -0.61
C GLY A 12 -8.67 9.67 -0.18
N GLN A 13 -8.03 9.61 0.99
CA GLN A 13 -7.25 10.71 1.56
C GLN A 13 -5.76 10.46 1.29
N PRO A 14 -5.07 11.39 0.62
CA PRO A 14 -3.65 11.22 0.36
C PRO A 14 -2.81 11.48 1.63
N VAL A 15 -1.66 10.82 1.72
CA VAL A 15 -0.78 10.82 2.90
C VAL A 15 0.54 11.51 2.60
N GLN A 16 1.24 12.00 3.63
CA GLN A 16 2.37 12.90 3.40
C GLN A 16 3.64 12.17 2.95
N THR A 17 3.82 10.92 3.35
CA THR A 17 5.06 10.18 3.10
C THR A 17 4.83 8.77 2.54
N GLN A 18 5.78 8.24 1.77
CA GLN A 18 5.79 6.84 1.33
C GLN A 18 5.87 5.87 2.51
N ARG A 19 6.48 6.30 3.62
CA ARG A 19 6.48 5.54 4.88
C ARG A 19 5.07 5.35 5.43
N GLU A 20 4.34 6.46 5.58
CA GLU A 20 2.95 6.45 6.04
C GLU A 20 2.07 5.64 5.07
N ARG A 21 2.27 5.82 3.76
CA ARG A 21 1.57 5.05 2.71
C ARG A 21 1.79 3.55 2.85
N ALA A 22 3.04 3.10 2.98
CA ALA A 22 3.38 1.69 3.11
C ALA A 22 2.82 1.07 4.41
N TYR A 23 2.93 1.80 5.53
CA TYR A 23 2.36 1.35 6.81
C TYR A 23 0.83 1.22 6.75
N LEU A 24 0.13 2.22 6.23
CA LEU A 24 -1.33 2.19 6.14
C LEU A 24 -1.83 1.16 5.13
N ALA A 25 -1.11 0.93 4.03
CA ALA A 25 -1.40 -0.16 3.11
C ALA A 25 -1.33 -1.52 3.82
N ALA A 26 -0.30 -1.74 4.65
CA ALA A 26 -0.18 -2.96 5.44
C ALA A 26 -1.32 -3.13 6.45
N ARG A 27 -1.61 -2.06 7.20
CA ARG A 27 -2.69 -2.06 8.17
C ARG A 27 -4.03 -2.38 7.51
N PHE A 28 -4.31 -1.80 6.34
CA PHE A 28 -5.52 -2.08 5.58
C PHE A 28 -5.58 -3.56 5.17
N VAL A 29 -4.55 -4.07 4.51
CA VAL A 29 -4.49 -5.48 4.07
C VAL A 29 -4.70 -6.42 5.25
N LEU A 30 -3.99 -6.21 6.36
CA LEU A 30 -4.08 -7.08 7.52
C LEU A 30 -5.47 -7.08 8.14
N LYS A 31 -6.12 -5.92 8.28
CA LYS A 31 -7.51 -5.83 8.78
C LYS A 31 -8.49 -6.51 7.84
N VAL A 32 -8.29 -6.41 6.53
CA VAL A 32 -9.13 -7.07 5.53
C VAL A 32 -8.94 -8.59 5.57
N MET A 33 -7.73 -9.09 5.81
CA MET A 33 -7.47 -10.53 5.93
C MET A 33 -8.01 -11.16 7.21
N GLU A 34 -8.25 -10.39 8.27
CA GLU A 34 -8.93 -10.87 9.49
C GLU A 34 -10.42 -11.19 9.27
N LEU A 35 -11.02 -10.73 8.16
CA LEU A 35 -12.44 -10.94 7.86
C LEU A 35 -12.67 -12.33 7.24
N PRO A 36 -13.54 -13.17 7.83
CA PRO A 36 -13.70 -14.58 7.41
C PRO A 36 -14.36 -14.78 6.04
N TYR A 37 -14.98 -13.73 5.48
CA TYR A 37 -15.64 -13.76 4.17
C TYR A 37 -14.78 -13.18 3.05
N VAL A 38 -13.58 -12.68 3.35
CA VAL A 38 -12.66 -12.14 2.34
C VAL A 38 -11.72 -13.25 1.88
N VAL A 39 -11.62 -13.45 0.56
CA VAL A 39 -10.75 -14.48 -0.05
C VAL A 39 -9.44 -13.92 -0.61
N GLY A 40 -9.23 -12.61 -0.52
CA GLY A 40 -8.04 -11.95 -1.07
C GLY A 40 -8.24 -10.44 -1.24
N TYR A 41 -7.24 -9.78 -1.83
CA TYR A 41 -7.29 -8.35 -2.13
C TYR A 41 -6.52 -8.06 -3.42
N HIS A 42 -6.87 -6.95 -4.07
CA HIS A 42 -6.08 -6.35 -5.14
C HIS A 42 -5.71 -4.92 -4.76
N TRP A 43 -4.52 -4.51 -5.20
CA TRP A 43 -4.08 -3.13 -5.12
C TRP A 43 -4.42 -2.40 -6.41
N PHE A 44 -5.21 -1.33 -6.31
CA PHE A 44 -5.36 -0.38 -7.40
C PHE A 44 -4.31 0.73 -7.19
N GLN A 45 -3.31 0.89 -8.06
CA GLN A 45 -3.09 0.21 -9.35
C GLN A 45 -1.59 0.00 -9.59
N TYR A 46 -1.20 -0.54 -10.75
CA TYR A 46 0.20 -0.84 -11.03
C TYR A 46 1.09 0.41 -11.07
N SER A 47 0.75 1.41 -11.88
CA SER A 47 1.53 2.65 -12.04
C SER A 47 0.81 3.85 -11.42
N ASP A 48 1.61 4.82 -10.97
CA ASP A 48 1.13 6.16 -10.67
C ASP A 48 0.42 6.78 -11.87
N GLN A 49 -0.51 7.69 -11.56
CA GLN A 49 -1.22 8.47 -12.56
C GLN A 49 -0.36 9.65 -13.04
N PRO A 50 -0.60 10.18 -14.25
CA PRO A 50 0.07 11.40 -14.72
C PRO A 50 -0.20 12.58 -13.79
N ALA A 51 0.78 13.46 -13.61
CA ALA A 51 0.60 14.67 -12.79
C ALA A 51 -0.46 15.61 -13.37
N GLU A 52 -0.58 15.61 -14.70
CA GLU A 52 -1.56 16.37 -15.48
C GLU A 52 -2.97 15.76 -15.44
N GLY A 53 -3.09 14.52 -14.96
CA GLY A 53 -4.34 13.81 -14.82
C GLY A 53 -4.58 12.71 -15.86
N ARG A 54 -5.33 11.68 -15.47
CA ARG A 54 -5.94 10.68 -16.36
C ARG A 54 -7.10 11.30 -17.16
N PHE A 55 -7.81 10.52 -17.97
CA PHE A 55 -8.97 10.96 -18.76
C PHE A 55 -10.08 11.68 -17.96
N ASP A 56 -10.17 11.44 -16.64
CA ASP A 56 -11.10 12.11 -15.72
C ASP A 56 -10.40 13.11 -14.80
N GLY A 57 -9.12 13.38 -15.02
CA GLY A 57 -8.31 14.34 -14.28
C GLY A 57 -7.71 13.81 -12.97
N GLU A 58 -7.84 12.52 -12.63
CA GLU A 58 -7.15 11.98 -11.44
C GLU A 58 -5.63 11.98 -11.62
N ASN A 59 -4.90 12.44 -10.60
CA ASN A 59 -3.44 12.67 -10.62
C ASN A 59 -2.74 12.17 -9.33
N SER A 60 -3.10 10.96 -8.92
CA SER A 60 -2.75 10.37 -7.64
C SER A 60 -1.56 9.40 -7.65
N ASN A 61 -0.88 9.34 -6.50
CA ASN A 61 0.17 8.40 -6.16
C ASN A 61 -0.41 7.03 -5.74
N PHE A 62 -0.99 6.32 -6.70
CA PHE A 62 -1.60 4.99 -6.47
C PHE A 62 -0.73 3.82 -6.93
N GLY A 63 0.36 4.05 -7.64
CA GLY A 63 1.18 3.00 -8.23
C GLY A 63 1.96 2.16 -7.23
N LEU A 64 2.18 0.89 -7.56
CA LEU A 64 3.33 0.13 -7.06
C LEU A 64 4.65 0.65 -7.63
N VAL A 65 4.59 1.21 -8.85
CA VAL A 65 5.68 1.91 -9.53
C VAL A 65 5.31 3.37 -9.82
N ASN A 66 6.31 4.23 -9.99
CA ASN A 66 6.09 5.60 -10.45
C ASN A 66 5.96 5.68 -11.99
N ILE A 67 5.79 6.90 -12.54
CA ILE A 67 5.61 7.13 -13.98
C ILE A 67 6.82 6.69 -14.85
N ARG A 68 7.99 6.45 -14.23
CA ARG A 68 9.20 5.96 -14.89
C ARG A 68 9.38 4.45 -14.74
N ASP A 69 8.36 3.72 -14.26
CA ASP A 69 8.40 2.29 -13.96
C ASP A 69 9.41 1.94 -12.84
N GLU A 70 9.74 2.90 -11.97
CA GLU A 70 10.59 2.66 -10.80
C GLU A 70 9.71 2.23 -9.60
N PRO A 71 10.04 1.11 -8.91
CA PRO A 71 9.26 0.67 -7.76
C PRO A 71 9.28 1.67 -6.59
N TRP A 72 8.12 1.83 -5.95
CA TRP A 72 8.06 2.39 -4.60
C TRP A 72 8.59 1.34 -3.61
N ASP A 73 9.90 1.38 -3.35
CA ASP A 73 10.66 0.34 -2.64
C ASP A 73 10.03 -0.04 -1.29
N LEU A 74 9.65 0.93 -0.45
CA LEU A 74 8.98 0.65 0.83
C LEU A 74 7.66 -0.10 0.65
N LEU A 75 6.79 0.37 -0.27
CA LEU A 75 5.48 -0.23 -0.50
C LEU A 75 5.61 -1.67 -1.03
N THR A 76 6.51 -1.88 -1.98
CA THR A 76 6.74 -3.20 -2.59
C THR A 76 7.39 -4.19 -1.61
N ARG A 77 8.33 -3.75 -0.77
CA ARG A 77 8.90 -4.58 0.32
C ARG A 77 7.85 -4.97 1.35
N VAL A 78 7.00 -4.03 1.74
CA VAL A 78 5.88 -4.30 2.66
C VAL A 78 4.93 -5.32 2.06
N PHE A 79 4.49 -5.17 0.81
CA PHE A 79 3.64 -6.19 0.17
C PHE A 79 4.35 -7.54 0.06
N ALA A 80 5.65 -7.58 -0.29
CA ALA A 80 6.40 -8.83 -0.31
C ALA A 80 6.47 -9.53 1.06
N ARG A 81 6.56 -8.75 2.16
CA ARG A 81 6.50 -9.27 3.54
C ARG A 81 5.11 -9.81 3.87
N LEU A 82 4.05 -9.07 3.53
CA LEU A 82 2.67 -9.42 3.84
C LEU A 82 2.18 -10.63 3.05
N ASN A 83 2.42 -10.66 1.74
CA ASN A 83 1.94 -11.71 0.83
C ASN A 83 2.35 -13.12 1.28
N ARG A 84 3.47 -13.25 2.01
CA ARG A 84 3.94 -14.53 2.57
C ARG A 84 3.12 -15.03 3.78
N TRP A 85 2.29 -14.18 4.38
CA TRP A 85 1.62 -14.43 5.66
C TRP A 85 0.14 -14.13 5.69
N VAL A 86 -0.41 -13.41 4.70
CA VAL A 86 -1.83 -13.06 4.66
C VAL A 86 -2.75 -14.27 4.75
N GLU A 87 -2.39 -15.42 4.17
CA GLU A 87 -3.14 -16.67 4.33
C GLU A 87 -3.15 -17.16 5.78
N LYS A 88 -1.99 -17.14 6.46
CA LYS A 88 -1.86 -17.52 7.88
C LYS A 88 -2.64 -16.57 8.80
N VAL A 89 -2.65 -15.28 8.49
CA VAL A 89 -3.48 -14.30 9.20
C VAL A 89 -4.96 -14.65 9.00
N HIS A 90 -5.36 -14.97 7.78
CA HIS A 90 -6.74 -15.30 7.45
C HIS A 90 -7.25 -16.56 8.16
N VAL A 91 -6.42 -17.63 8.21
CA VAL A 91 -6.75 -18.86 8.95
C VAL A 91 -6.45 -18.76 10.46
N ARG A 92 -6.04 -17.58 10.95
CA ARG A 92 -5.73 -17.28 12.37
C ARG A 92 -4.57 -18.08 12.96
N GLU A 93 -3.61 -18.48 12.13
CA GLU A 93 -2.34 -19.07 12.54
C GLU A 93 -1.25 -18.03 12.82
N ALA A 94 -1.45 -16.77 12.37
CA ALA A 94 -0.55 -15.65 12.63
C ALA A 94 -1.35 -14.41 13.05
N GLY A 95 -0.78 -13.59 13.95
CA GLY A 95 -1.40 -12.36 14.42
C GLY A 95 -1.16 -11.17 13.49
N ALA A 96 -2.23 -10.50 13.04
CA ALA A 96 -2.15 -9.28 12.24
C ALA A 96 -1.36 -8.17 12.93
N GLU A 97 -1.59 -7.94 14.23
CA GLU A 97 -0.91 -6.88 14.99
C GLU A 97 0.59 -7.15 15.18
N GLU A 98 1.01 -8.41 15.27
CA GLU A 98 2.42 -8.78 15.33
C GLU A 98 3.12 -8.47 14.01
N LEU A 99 2.51 -8.88 12.89
CA LEU A 99 3.05 -8.60 11.57
C LEU A 99 3.06 -7.10 11.26
N LEU A 100 2.10 -6.33 11.76
CA LEU A 100 2.07 -4.89 11.63
C LEU A 100 3.21 -4.22 12.41
N ARG A 101 3.59 -4.74 13.59
CA ARG A 101 4.78 -4.27 14.32
C ARG A 101 6.07 -4.51 13.52
N GLU A 102 6.22 -5.68 12.90
CA GLU A 102 7.37 -5.93 12.03
C GLU A 102 7.40 -4.99 10.82
N VAL A 103 6.24 -4.68 10.24
CA VAL A 103 6.14 -3.69 9.15
C VAL A 103 6.58 -2.31 9.62
N SER A 104 6.23 -1.87 10.83
CA SER A 104 6.73 -0.62 11.39
C SER A 104 8.26 -0.56 11.35
N GLU A 105 8.94 -1.64 11.71
CA GLU A 105 10.41 -1.69 11.66
C GLU A 105 10.97 -1.57 10.22
N ILE A 106 10.31 -2.18 9.24
CA ILE A 106 10.68 -2.07 7.81
C ILE A 106 10.55 -0.61 7.36
N VAL A 107 9.45 0.03 7.74
CA VAL A 107 9.12 1.41 7.34
C VAL A 107 10.01 2.43 8.05
N GLU A 108 10.43 2.18 9.29
CA GLU A 108 11.33 3.07 10.04
C GLU A 108 12.77 3.02 9.54
N LYS A 109 13.23 1.84 9.08
CA LYS A 109 14.61 1.61 8.64
C LYS A 109 14.88 2.02 7.18
N GLY A 110 13.84 2.19 6.36
CA GLY A 110 13.95 2.65 4.96
C GLY A 110 13.66 4.13 4.79
#